data_AF-A0A530LJ60-F1
#
_entry.id   AF-A0A530LJ60-F1
#
_cell.length_a   1.000
_cell.length_b   1.000
_cell.length_c   1.000
_cell.angle_alpha   90.00
_cell.angle_beta   90.00
_cell.angle_gamma   90.00
#
_symmetry.space_group_name_H-M   'P 1'
#
loop_
_entity.id
_entity.type
_entity.pdbx_description
1 polymer ?
#
loop_
_entity_poly.entity_id
_entity_poly.type
_entity_poly.pdbx_seq_one_letter_code
_entity_poly.pdbx_strand_id
1 'polypeptide(L)'
;MTRWSPSLWRETTVFNAQFQFFAIGGAPLDVAAIVCPGLLAWMLRSDRPVFWWVLAATVLYLMALVAWFTLVKPANDVLATWVPGPIPDNFETIRSRWETGHMVVTGFKAVGFIALAIGLLSIRRG
;
A
#
# COMPACT_ATOMS: atom_id res chain seq x y z
N MET A 1 17.41 -14.27 1.35
CA MET A 1 16.36 -13.80 2.29
C MET A 1 16.48 -14.64 3.54
N THR A 2 16.85 -14.04 4.67
CA THR A 2 16.86 -14.70 5.98
C THR A 2 15.43 -15.09 6.35
N ARG A 3 15.16 -16.40 6.46
CA ARG A 3 13.85 -16.89 6.92
C ARG A 3 13.76 -16.67 8.43
N TRP A 4 13.07 -15.62 8.84
CA TRP A 4 12.66 -15.43 10.24
C TRP A 4 11.84 -16.65 10.68
N SER A 5 11.99 -17.09 11.94
CA SER A 5 11.18 -18.20 12.43
C SER A 5 9.69 -17.83 12.40
N PRO A 6 8.78 -18.79 12.17
CA PRO A 6 7.34 -18.53 12.19
C PRO A 6 6.86 -17.85 13.48
N SER A 7 7.45 -18.23 14.62
CA SER A 7 7.19 -17.59 15.91
C SER A 7 7.57 -16.11 15.91
N LEU A 8 8.79 -15.78 15.48
CA LEU A 8 9.27 -14.41 15.49
C LEU A 8 8.45 -13.51 14.55
N TRP A 9 8.13 -14.00 13.35
CA TRP A 9 7.24 -13.28 12.43
C TRP A 9 5.88 -12.98 13.05
N ARG A 10 5.26 -14.00 13.69
CA ARG A 10 3.96 -13.84 14.36
C ARG A 10 4.03 -12.80 15.47
N GLU A 11 5.03 -12.91 16.36
CA GLU A 11 5.20 -11.98 17.47
C GLU A 11 5.31 -10.53 16.96
N THR A 12 6.17 -10.27 15.97
CA THR A 12 6.37 -8.92 15.44
C THR A 12 5.14 -8.40 14.69
N THR A 13 4.58 -9.20 13.79
CA THR A 13 3.52 -8.73 12.90
C THR A 13 2.15 -8.65 13.58
N VAL A 14 1.81 -9.63 14.42
CA VAL A 14 0.47 -9.76 15.03
C VAL A 14 0.44 -9.15 16.43
N PHE A 15 1.34 -9.57 17.32
CA PHE A 15 1.25 -9.24 18.74
C PHE A 15 1.97 -7.94 19.15
N ASN A 16 2.94 -7.47 18.34
CA ASN A 16 3.54 -6.14 18.48
C ASN A 16 2.89 -5.09 17.56
N ALA A 17 1.61 -5.31 17.22
CA ALA A 17 0.71 -4.34 16.60
C ALA A 17 1.12 -3.77 15.23
N GLN A 18 2.08 -4.39 14.53
CA GLN A 18 2.57 -3.90 13.22
C GLN A 18 1.43 -3.66 12.21
N PHE A 19 0.46 -4.57 12.13
CA PHE A 19 -0.68 -4.38 11.22
C PHE A 19 -1.72 -3.36 11.74
N GLN A 20 -1.80 -3.10 13.05
CA GLN A 20 -2.72 -2.11 13.63
C GLN A 20 -2.27 -0.66 13.36
N PHE A 21 -0.96 -0.41 13.30
CA PHE A 21 -0.42 0.91 12.92
C PHE A 21 -0.88 1.37 11.53
N PHE A 22 -1.24 0.44 10.64
CA PHE A 22 -1.86 0.79 9.37
C PHE A 22 -3.21 1.49 9.54
N ALA A 23 -4.08 1.03 10.47
CA ALA A 23 -5.40 1.63 10.64
C ALA A 23 -5.31 3.08 11.16
N ILE A 24 -4.34 3.35 12.04
CA ILE A 24 -4.18 4.66 12.69
C ILE A 24 -3.46 5.66 11.78
N GLY A 25 -2.34 5.25 11.16
CA GLY A 25 -1.51 6.14 10.35
C GLY A 25 -1.60 5.87 8.85
N GLY A 26 -1.62 4.59 8.45
CA GLY A 26 -1.58 4.19 7.04
C GLY A 26 -2.86 4.55 6.27
N ALA A 27 -4.04 4.34 6.84
CA ALA A 27 -5.30 4.59 6.14
C ALA A 27 -5.53 6.08 5.83
N PRO A 28 -5.36 7.03 6.77
CA PRO A 28 -5.44 8.46 6.45
C PRO A 28 -4.39 8.88 5.40
N LEU A 29 -3.17 8.33 5.50
CA LEU A 29 -2.09 8.63 4.57
C LEU A 29 -2.42 8.13 3.14
N ASP A 30 -2.98 6.93 3.01
CA ASP A 30 -3.35 6.36 1.71
C ASP A 30 -4.49 7.14 1.05
N VAL A 31 -5.45 7.63 1.85
CA VAL A 31 -6.50 8.52 1.33
C VAL A 31 -5.89 9.85 0.86
N ALA A 32 -5.02 10.47 1.66
CA ALA A 32 -4.34 11.70 1.28
C ALA A 32 -3.48 11.53 0.02
N ALA A 33 -2.81 10.39 -0.12
CA ALA A 33 -1.99 10.04 -1.29
C ALA A 33 -2.82 9.91 -2.58
N ILE A 34 -4.13 9.66 -2.49
CA ILE A 34 -5.03 9.66 -3.66
C ILE A 34 -5.60 11.06 -3.90
N VAL A 35 -6.11 11.69 -2.86
CA VAL A 35 -6.81 12.99 -2.95
C VAL A 35 -5.87 14.09 -3.43
N CYS A 36 -4.67 14.20 -2.87
CA CYS A 36 -3.74 15.28 -3.20
C CYS A 36 -3.32 15.26 -4.69
N PRO A 37 -2.85 14.15 -5.27
CA PRO A 37 -2.61 14.06 -6.71
C PRO A 37 -3.88 14.22 -7.55
N GLY A 38 -5.04 13.75 -7.09
CA GLY A 38 -6.31 13.96 -7.79
C GLY A 38 -6.67 15.45 -7.92
N LEU A 39 -6.52 16.22 -6.83
CA LEU A 39 -6.69 17.67 -6.83
C LEU A 39 -5.64 18.34 -7.73
N LEU A 40 -4.39 17.90 -7.64
CA LEU A 40 -3.30 18.43 -8.48
C LEU A 40 -3.56 18.18 -9.98
N ALA A 41 -4.02 16.99 -10.36
CA ALA A 41 -4.42 16.68 -11.73
C ALA A 41 -5.54 17.62 -12.17
N TRP A 42 -6.56 17.82 -11.34
CA TRP A 42 -7.64 18.77 -11.65
C TRP A 42 -7.11 20.21 -11.83
N MET A 43 -6.19 20.67 -10.98
CA MET A 43 -5.59 22.00 -11.08
C MET A 43 -4.74 22.17 -12.36
N LEU A 44 -4.03 21.12 -12.77
CA LEU A 44 -3.13 21.11 -13.92
C LEU A 44 -3.79 20.61 -15.22
N ARG A 45 -5.13 20.49 -15.25
CA ARG A 45 -5.90 19.96 -16.40
C ARG A 45 -5.68 20.69 -17.73
N SER A 46 -5.22 21.93 -17.70
CA SER A 46 -4.90 22.71 -18.89
C SER A 46 -3.53 22.34 -19.50
N ASP A 47 -2.60 21.81 -18.70
CA ASP A 47 -1.30 21.31 -19.15
C ASP A 47 -1.39 19.79 -19.40
N ARG A 48 -1.78 19.42 -20.63
CA ARG A 48 -2.13 18.03 -20.95
C ARG A 48 -1.03 17.00 -20.63
N PRO A 49 0.26 17.22 -20.98
CA PRO A 49 1.32 16.30 -20.59
C PRO A 49 1.40 16.08 -19.07
N VAL A 50 1.34 17.15 -18.28
CA VAL A 50 1.43 17.06 -16.82
C VAL A 50 0.18 16.38 -16.24
N PHE A 51 -1.01 16.75 -16.74
CA PHE A 51 -2.28 16.17 -16.32
C PHE A 51 -2.28 14.64 -16.39
N TRP A 52 -1.87 14.06 -17.51
CA TRP A 52 -1.93 12.60 -17.69
C TRP A 52 -0.97 11.84 -16.76
N TRP A 53 0.21 12.40 -16.49
CA TRP A 53 1.16 11.81 -15.53
C TRP A 53 0.62 11.86 -14.09
N VAL A 54 0.07 13.00 -13.68
CA VAL A 54 -0.50 13.14 -12.33
C VAL A 54 -1.76 12.29 -12.18
N LEU A 55 -2.61 12.20 -13.21
CA LEU A 55 -3.78 11.32 -13.20
C LEU A 55 -3.37 9.83 -13.13
N ALA A 56 -2.34 9.42 -13.88
CA ALA A 56 -1.81 8.07 -13.79
C ALA A 56 -1.33 7.74 -12.37
N ALA A 57 -0.66 8.69 -11.70
CA ALA A 57 -0.28 8.54 -10.29
C ALA A 57 -1.51 8.36 -9.38
N THR A 58 -2.54 9.18 -9.53
CA THR A 58 -3.80 9.06 -8.77
C THR A 58 -4.43 7.67 -8.95
N VAL A 59 -4.52 7.19 -10.19
CA VAL A 59 -5.09 5.88 -10.50
C VAL A 59 -4.25 4.75 -9.91
N LEU A 60 -2.92 4.83 -9.98
CA LEU A 60 -2.02 3.84 -9.39
C LEU A 60 -2.12 3.80 -7.87
N TYR A 61 -2.27 4.95 -7.20
CA TYR A 61 -2.52 4.97 -5.75
C TYR A 61 -3.90 4.40 -5.39
N LEU A 62 -4.92 4.65 -6.21
CA LEU A 62 -6.24 4.00 -6.05
C LEU A 62 -6.12 2.47 -6.20
N MET A 63 -5.38 1.99 -7.20
CA MET A 63 -5.12 0.57 -7.40
C MET A 63 -4.33 -0.04 -6.23
N ALA A 64 -3.40 0.69 -5.63
CA ALA A 64 -2.71 0.26 -4.42
C ALA A 64 -3.69 0.06 -3.25
N LEU A 65 -4.67 0.97 -3.08
CA LEU A 65 -5.71 0.82 -2.05
C LEU A 65 -6.62 -0.38 -2.32
N VAL A 66 -7.04 -0.57 -3.58
CA VAL A 66 -7.82 -1.76 -4.00
C VAL A 66 -7.02 -3.05 -3.74
N ALA A 67 -5.73 -3.08 -4.06
CA ALA A 67 -4.86 -4.22 -3.80
C ALA A 67 -4.75 -4.52 -2.30
N TRP A 68 -4.69 -3.48 -1.46
CA TRP A 68 -4.68 -3.67 0.00
C TRP A 68 -5.97 -4.34 0.48
N PHE A 69 -7.14 -3.84 0.06
CA PHE A 69 -8.43 -4.42 0.45
C PHE A 69 -8.64 -5.86 -0.04
N THR A 70 -8.06 -6.22 -1.19
CA THR A 70 -8.25 -7.55 -1.81
C THR A 70 -7.22 -8.58 -1.35
N LEU A 71 -5.97 -8.16 -1.10
CA LEU A 71 -4.86 -9.07 -0.78
C LEU A 71 -4.51 -9.04 0.71
N VAL A 72 -4.30 -7.85 1.27
CA VAL A 72 -3.77 -7.66 2.64
C VAL A 72 -4.87 -7.75 3.69
N LYS A 73 -5.99 -7.05 3.51
CA LYS A 73 -7.08 -7.03 4.50
C LYS A 73 -7.58 -8.44 4.85
N PRO A 74 -7.82 -9.38 3.90
CA PRO A 74 -8.27 -10.72 4.25
C PRO A 74 -7.22 -11.50 5.06
N ALA A 75 -5.93 -11.25 4.84
CA ALA A 75 -4.89 -11.82 5.70
C ALA A 75 -4.95 -11.19 7.11
N ASN A 76 -5.10 -9.87 7.22
CA ASN A 76 -5.28 -9.19 8.52
C ASN A 76 -6.50 -9.70 9.29
N ASP A 77 -7.62 -9.95 8.60
CA ASP A 77 -8.83 -10.48 9.23
C ASP A 77 -8.57 -11.87 9.87
N VAL A 78 -7.73 -12.72 9.24
CA VAL A 78 -7.30 -14.01 9.82
C VAL A 78 -6.26 -13.81 10.92
N LEU A 79 -5.27 -12.93 10.73
CA LEU A 79 -4.25 -12.64 11.74
C LEU A 79 -4.88 -12.11 13.03
N ALA A 80 -5.97 -11.35 12.94
CA ALA A 80 -6.72 -10.84 14.08
C ALA A 80 -7.39 -11.94 14.93
N THR A 81 -7.54 -13.16 14.40
CA THR A 81 -8.08 -14.31 15.17
C THR A 81 -6.99 -15.15 15.83
N TRP A 82 -5.71 -14.85 15.61
CA TRP A 82 -4.62 -15.64 16.16
C TRP A 82 -4.45 -15.36 17.66
N VAL A 83 -4.19 -16.42 18.42
CA VAL A 83 -3.96 -16.36 19.88
C VAL A 83 -2.55 -16.88 20.21
N PRO A 84 -1.97 -16.50 21.36
CA PRO A 84 -0.72 -17.09 21.83
C PRO A 84 -0.83 -18.62 21.91
N GLY A 85 0.22 -19.33 21.49
CA GLY A 85 0.20 -20.80 21.44
C GLY A 85 1.00 -21.38 20.27
N PRO A 86 0.64 -22.57 19.76
CA PRO A 86 1.31 -23.16 18.60
C PRO A 86 1.10 -22.32 17.33
N ILE A 87 1.96 -22.53 16.34
CA ILE A 87 1.82 -21.90 15.02
C ILE A 87 0.64 -22.56 14.29
N PRO A 88 -0.31 -21.78 13.74
CA PRO A 88 -1.44 -22.35 12.98
C PRO A 88 -0.98 -23.10 11.73
N ASP A 89 -1.69 -24.18 11.35
CA ASP A 89 -1.34 -25.00 10.18
C ASP A 89 -1.34 -24.20 8.87
N ASN A 90 -2.19 -23.18 8.76
CA ASN A 90 -2.28 -22.30 7.60
C ASN A 90 -1.29 -21.13 7.62
N PHE A 91 -0.34 -21.09 8.56
CA PHE A 91 0.60 -19.98 8.76
C PHE A 91 1.29 -19.55 7.47
N GLU A 92 1.85 -20.49 6.73
CA GLU A 92 2.61 -20.19 5.50
C GLU A 92 1.76 -19.54 4.42
N THR A 93 0.52 -20.01 4.27
CA THR A 93 -0.45 -19.44 3.32
C THR A 93 -0.81 -18.00 3.71
N ILE A 94 -1.07 -17.75 4.99
CA ILE A 94 -1.43 -16.41 5.48
C ILE A 94 -0.25 -15.45 5.38
N ARG A 95 0.94 -15.89 5.79
CA ARG A 95 2.19 -15.12 5.66
C ARG A 95 2.44 -14.74 4.21
N SER A 96 2.41 -15.72 3.30
CA SER A 96 2.67 -15.47 1.88
C SER A 96 1.67 -14.47 1.29
N ARG A 97 0.38 -14.61 1.60
CA ARG A 97 -0.64 -13.65 1.15
C ARG A 97 -0.38 -12.24 1.69
N TRP A 98 -0.04 -12.12 2.97
CA TRP A 98 0.24 -10.85 3.62
C TRP A 98 1.47 -10.15 3.00
N GLU A 99 2.59 -10.87 2.89
CA GLU A 99 3.85 -10.35 2.35
C GLU A 99 3.71 -9.98 0.87
N THR A 100 3.19 -10.89 0.04
CA THR A 100 2.98 -10.63 -1.39
C THR A 100 1.96 -9.51 -1.61
N GLY A 101 0.90 -9.44 -0.80
CA GLY A 101 -0.05 -8.33 -0.83
C GLY A 101 0.62 -6.98 -0.62
N HIS A 102 1.49 -6.87 0.40
CA HIS A 102 2.27 -5.65 0.64
C HIS A 102 3.27 -5.33 -0.47
N MET A 103 3.90 -6.35 -1.09
CA MET A 103 4.77 -6.14 -2.25
C MET A 103 4.00 -5.55 -3.44
N VAL A 104 2.79 -6.06 -3.73
CA VAL A 104 1.93 -5.55 -4.81
C VAL A 104 1.51 -4.09 -4.54
N VAL A 105 1.06 -3.80 -3.31
CA VAL A 105 0.72 -2.43 -2.88
C VAL A 105 1.91 -1.50 -3.06
N THR A 106 3.11 -1.94 -2.65
CA THR A 106 4.35 -1.16 -2.78
C THR A 106 4.70 -0.93 -4.24
N GLY A 107 4.54 -1.93 -5.12
CA GLY A 107 4.76 -1.80 -6.55
C GLY A 107 3.88 -0.72 -7.18
N PHE A 108 2.57 -0.74 -6.90
CA PHE A 108 1.66 0.31 -7.38
C PHE A 108 2.04 1.70 -6.86
N LYS A 109 2.38 1.82 -5.57
CA LYS A 109 2.82 3.10 -4.98
C LYS A 109 4.13 3.59 -5.60
N ALA A 110 5.09 2.71 -5.84
CA ALA A 110 6.38 3.08 -6.43
C ALA A 110 6.21 3.60 -7.87
N VAL A 111 5.42 2.90 -8.70
CA VAL A 111 5.14 3.34 -10.07
C VAL A 111 4.31 4.64 -10.07
N GLY A 112 3.33 4.75 -9.16
CA GLY A 112 2.56 5.98 -8.99
C GLY A 112 3.43 7.17 -8.58
N PHE A 113 4.39 6.96 -7.69
CA PHE A 113 5.35 7.98 -7.29
C PHE A 113 6.25 8.42 -8.46
N ILE A 114 6.75 7.47 -9.26
CA ILE A 114 7.54 7.78 -10.46
C ILE A 114 6.71 8.61 -11.45
N ALA A 115 5.46 8.22 -11.71
CA ALA A 115 4.57 8.97 -12.59
C ALA A 115 4.32 10.40 -12.08
N LEU A 116 4.10 10.56 -10.76
CA LEU A 116 3.94 11.87 -10.13
C LEU A 116 5.21 12.73 -10.28
N ALA A 117 6.38 12.15 -10.03
CA ALA A 117 7.66 12.85 -10.15
C ALA A 117 7.91 13.31 -11.60
N ILE A 118 7.65 12.44 -12.59
CA ILE A 118 7.75 12.80 -14.02
C ILE A 118 6.78 13.94 -14.35
N GLY A 119 5.53 13.87 -13.90
CA GLY A 119 4.54 14.91 -14.10
C GLY A 119 4.99 16.26 -13.55
N LEU A 120 5.47 16.28 -12.30
CA LEU A 120 5.96 17.50 -11.64
C LEU A 120 7.22 18.08 -12.30
N LEU A 121 8.16 17.24 -12.74
CA LEU A 121 9.36 17.68 -13.47
C LEU A 121 9.07 18.18 -14.89
N SER A 122 7.92 17.81 -15.45
CA SER A 122 7.48 18.23 -16.79
C SER A 122 6.76 19.57 -16.80
N ILE A 123 6.49 20.16 -15.63
CA ILE A 123 5.85 21.48 -15.52
C ILE A 123 6.76 22.52 -16.19
N ARG A 124 6.26 23.13 -17.26
CA ARG A 124 6.95 24.25 -17.91
C ARG A 124 6.81 25.49 -17.04
N ARG A 125 7.94 26.01 -16.54
CA ARG A 125 8.00 27.35 -15.95
C ARG A 125 8.00 28.35 -17.10
N GLY A 126 6.85 28.97 -17.36
CA GLY A 126 6.75 30.14 -18.24
C GLY A 126 7.37 31.37 -17.61
#